data_AF-A0A8H2Y312-F1
#
_entry.id   AF-A0A8H2Y312-F1
#
_cell.length_a   1.000
_cell.length_b   1.000
_cell.length_c   1.000
_cell.angle_alpha   90.00
_cell.angle_beta   90.00
_cell.angle_gamma   90.00
#
_symmetry.space_group_name_H-M   'P 1'
#
loop_
_entity.id
_entity.type
_entity.pdbx_description
1 polymer ?
#
loop_
_entity_poly.entity_id
_entity_poly.type
_entity_poly.pdbx_seq_one_letter_code
_entity_poly.pdbx_strand_id
1 'polypeptide(L)'
;MSEQENSENNNQHPPPSPQIPIFANLSLIPRPSSPRDLKESKLKRSKYYYRDGSAVFLAGNTLFKFQASLIAADPDVQSYEFEHLTKDLINRLDADIDRPGSSDANPIVLPPDITAGLFERFLLVQFGGVTNISMLNLIQTLETPSCYTTTLAGHLIRLGYLGCRLGLRTLDTWFQMHISKILKELADKLPVQDDWDSRSMVQLMLYMQKTGVLKYRWNILSAARLTISKAITMAYPGIGKAPQGNMVNACAALYEERSLRLHNPGLFGFVFIVILSLGHKSPVWEDQLTREDRRVLYAAAMIFTCLSNHADLGISWLLNPTEIKHVCNRCSNNFDSCWNATFSRLKGLKSHVQLEDIRCIVGIPFYLSRFLVAFASKSTFCDCANKVEALAMKSTDKLYQCFAEKYNLLVQWV
;
A
#
# COMPACT_ATOMS: atom_id res chain seq x y z
N MET A 1 50.91 4.08 58.68
CA MET A 1 50.11 5.31 58.63
C MET A 1 49.37 5.27 57.31
N SER A 2 48.38 4.38 57.15
CA SER A 2 47.08 4.31 57.85
C SER A 2 46.22 5.51 57.48
N GLU A 3 45.44 5.35 56.41
CA GLU A 3 44.15 6.03 56.20
C GLU A 3 43.38 5.23 55.14
N GLN A 4 42.49 4.37 55.65
CA GLN A 4 41.30 3.89 54.96
C GLN A 4 40.20 4.94 55.19
N GLU A 5 39.36 5.21 54.20
CA GLU A 5 37.89 5.20 54.39
C GLU A 5 37.12 5.38 53.07
N ASN A 6 36.29 4.36 52.79
CA ASN A 6 34.95 4.38 52.21
C ASN A 6 34.63 5.22 50.96
N SER A 7 34.59 4.56 49.80
CA SER A 7 33.66 4.93 48.72
C SER A 7 32.50 3.93 48.68
N GLU A 8 31.32 4.38 49.10
CA GLU A 8 30.08 3.62 49.02
C GLU A 8 29.64 3.39 47.57
N ASN A 9 29.26 2.15 47.33
CA ASN A 9 28.88 1.58 46.05
C ASN A 9 27.37 1.79 45.83
N ASN A 10 26.98 2.88 45.15
CA ASN A 10 25.59 3.15 44.79
C ASN A 10 25.30 2.66 43.36
N ASN A 11 25.06 1.35 43.22
CA ASN A 11 24.43 0.76 42.04
C ASN A 11 22.93 1.07 42.05
N GLN A 12 22.55 2.27 41.59
CA GLN A 12 21.16 2.55 41.21
C GLN A 12 20.92 1.97 39.81
N HIS A 13 20.24 0.82 39.77
CA HIS A 13 19.62 0.35 38.54
C HIS A 13 18.63 1.40 38.02
N PRO A 14 18.62 1.69 36.71
CA PRO A 14 17.59 2.55 36.14
C PRO A 14 16.21 1.93 36.37
N PRO A 15 15.17 2.74 36.60
CA PRO A 15 13.81 2.24 36.75
C PRO A 15 13.40 1.44 35.51
N PRO A 16 12.64 0.35 35.66
CA PRO A 16 12.14 -0.41 34.53
C PRO A 16 11.36 0.54 33.61
N SER A 17 11.71 0.53 32.33
CA SER A 17 11.00 1.31 31.32
C SER A 17 9.50 0.98 31.38
N PRO A 18 8.60 1.97 31.24
CA PRO A 18 7.17 1.72 31.25
C PRO A 18 6.84 0.69 30.16
N GLN A 19 6.33 -0.46 30.59
CA GLN A 19 5.84 -1.48 29.68
C GLN A 19 4.63 -0.90 28.94
N ILE A 20 4.86 -0.45 27.70
CA ILE A 20 3.79 -0.10 26.77
C ILE A 20 2.96 -1.38 26.60
N PRO A 21 1.64 -1.35 26.80
CA PRO A 21 0.80 -2.52 26.59
C PRO A 21 0.93 -2.95 25.13
N ILE A 22 1.68 -4.03 24.91
CA ILE A 22 1.82 -4.67 23.61
C ILE A 22 0.41 -5.16 23.24
N PHE A 23 -0.13 -4.66 22.13
CA PHE A 23 -1.37 -5.12 21.50
C PHE A 23 -1.21 -6.56 20.97
N ALA A 24 -0.97 -7.53 21.86
CA ALA A 24 -0.73 -8.93 21.52
C ALA A 24 -2.03 -9.71 21.23
N ASN A 25 -3.22 -9.12 21.38
CA ASN A 25 -4.51 -9.81 21.24
C ASN A 25 -5.26 -9.54 19.93
N LEU A 26 -4.56 -9.15 18.85
CA LEU A 26 -5.20 -8.94 17.53
C LEU A 26 -5.19 -10.17 16.61
N SER A 27 -4.67 -11.31 17.07
CA SER A 27 -4.52 -12.54 16.27
C SER A 27 -5.35 -13.70 16.81
N LEU A 28 -6.65 -13.73 16.50
CA LEU A 28 -7.46 -14.95 16.49
C LEU A 28 -8.44 -14.88 15.31
N ILE A 29 -8.05 -15.48 14.19
CA ILE A 29 -8.94 -15.79 13.06
C ILE A 29 -9.48 -17.21 13.30
N PRO A 30 -10.79 -17.42 13.52
CA PRO A 30 -11.35 -18.76 13.61
C PRO A 30 -11.29 -19.44 12.23
N ARG A 31 -10.83 -20.69 12.19
CA ARG A 31 -10.92 -21.55 10.99
C ARG A 31 -12.39 -21.84 10.66
N PRO A 32 -12.79 -21.86 9.38
CA PRO A 32 -14.15 -22.19 8.99
C PRO A 32 -14.42 -23.69 9.17
N SER A 33 -15.39 -24.03 10.01
CA SER A 33 -15.98 -25.36 10.12
C SER A 33 -17.04 -25.59 9.03
N SER A 34 -17.18 -26.86 8.60
CA SER A 34 -17.90 -27.30 7.39
C SER A 34 -19.39 -26.93 7.34
N PRO A 35 -20.00 -26.85 6.14
CA PRO A 35 -21.39 -26.47 5.97
C PRO A 35 -22.32 -27.65 6.26
N ARG A 36 -23.09 -27.56 7.35
CA ARG A 36 -24.34 -28.32 7.52
C ARG A 36 -25.43 -27.37 8.01
N ASP A 37 -26.61 -27.54 7.41
CA ASP A 37 -27.85 -26.80 7.60
C ASP A 37 -28.28 -26.61 9.07
N LEU A 38 -27.68 -25.62 9.72
CA LEU A 38 -28.26 -24.95 10.87
C LEU A 38 -28.84 -23.63 10.38
N LYS A 39 -30.11 -23.37 10.68
CA LYS A 39 -30.65 -22.00 10.75
C LYS A 39 -29.84 -21.27 11.83
N GLU A 40 -28.62 -20.87 11.52
CA GLU A 40 -27.76 -20.16 12.45
C GLU A 40 -28.47 -18.85 12.81
N SER A 41 -28.83 -18.72 14.08
CA SER A 41 -29.38 -17.49 14.59
C SER A 41 -28.35 -16.38 14.41
N LYS A 42 -28.66 -15.40 13.56
CA LYS A 42 -27.80 -14.22 13.33
C LYS A 42 -27.46 -13.56 14.68
N LEU A 43 -26.18 -13.31 14.93
CA LEU A 43 -25.72 -12.76 16.20
C LEU A 43 -25.91 -11.23 16.23
N LYS A 44 -26.57 -10.68 17.25
CA LYS A 44 -26.70 -9.22 17.39
C LYS A 44 -25.52 -8.63 18.15
N ARG A 45 -24.83 -7.64 17.57
CA ARG A 45 -23.73 -6.95 18.26
C ARG A 45 -24.26 -5.84 19.16
N SER A 46 -24.55 -6.17 20.42
CA SER A 46 -25.19 -5.27 21.40
C SER A 46 -24.64 -3.83 21.42
N LYS A 47 -23.32 -3.65 21.37
CA LYS A 47 -22.66 -2.33 21.35
C LYS A 47 -23.09 -1.42 20.19
N TYR A 48 -23.44 -2.00 19.04
CA TYR A 48 -23.81 -1.30 17.82
C TYR A 48 -25.20 -1.72 17.33
N TYR A 49 -26.08 -2.09 18.27
CA TYR A 49 -27.45 -2.49 17.97
C TYR A 49 -28.42 -1.57 18.73
N TYR A 50 -28.59 -0.36 18.21
CA TYR A 50 -29.40 0.70 18.80
C TYR A 50 -30.89 0.43 18.59
N ARG A 51 -31.68 0.67 19.64
CA ARG A 51 -33.13 0.43 19.63
C ARG A 51 -33.83 1.31 18.58
N ASP A 52 -33.43 2.57 18.51
CA ASP A 52 -33.88 3.61 17.58
C ASP A 52 -33.15 3.57 16.22
N GLY A 53 -32.19 2.66 16.06
CA GLY A 53 -31.45 2.49 14.81
C GLY A 53 -32.41 2.22 13.64
N SER A 54 -32.02 2.71 12.48
CA SER A 54 -32.94 2.85 11.36
C SER A 54 -32.42 2.17 10.08
N ALA A 55 -31.26 1.53 10.17
CA ALA A 55 -30.76 0.56 9.21
C ALA A 55 -30.13 -0.62 9.95
N VAL A 56 -30.31 -1.82 9.40
CA VAL A 56 -29.70 -3.07 9.87
C VAL A 56 -28.71 -3.59 8.82
N PHE A 57 -27.47 -3.83 9.23
CA PHE A 57 -26.40 -4.40 8.40
C PHE A 57 -26.04 -5.79 8.88
N LEU A 58 -25.73 -6.69 7.94
CA LEU A 58 -25.21 -8.02 8.21
C LEU A 58 -23.77 -8.12 7.67
N ALA A 59 -22.81 -8.28 8.58
CA ALA A 59 -21.40 -8.50 8.23
C ALA A 59 -20.98 -9.89 8.72
N GLY A 60 -20.70 -10.80 7.79
CA GLY A 60 -20.59 -12.23 8.12
C GLY A 60 -21.90 -12.75 8.70
N ASN A 61 -21.86 -13.29 9.93
CA ASN A 61 -23.05 -13.77 10.65
C ASN A 61 -23.51 -12.82 11.79
N THR A 62 -23.10 -11.55 11.74
CA THR A 62 -23.36 -10.58 12.81
C THR A 62 -24.18 -9.39 12.33
N LEU A 63 -25.28 -9.09 13.02
CA LEU A 63 -26.15 -7.94 12.80
C LEU A 63 -25.70 -6.71 13.58
N PHE A 64 -25.72 -5.57 12.90
CA PHE A 64 -25.45 -4.24 13.42
C PHE A 64 -26.66 -3.36 13.09
N LYS A 65 -27.15 -2.56 14.04
CA LYS A 65 -28.31 -1.69 13.86
C LYS A 65 -28.00 -0.29 14.39
N PHE A 66 -28.03 0.72 13.52
CA PHE A 66 -27.74 2.10 13.90
C PHE A 66 -28.40 3.10 12.94
N GLN A 67 -28.21 4.40 13.16
CA GLN A 67 -28.79 5.43 12.31
C GLN A 67 -28.09 5.44 10.94
N ALA A 68 -28.86 5.28 9.86
CA ALA A 68 -28.33 5.22 8.49
C ALA A 68 -27.51 6.46 8.11
N SER A 69 -27.93 7.64 8.60
CA SER A 69 -27.24 8.91 8.37
C SER A 69 -25.79 8.91 8.81
N LEU A 70 -25.40 8.03 9.74
CA LEU A 70 -24.02 7.97 10.25
C LEU A 70 -23.04 7.31 9.28
N ILE A 71 -23.55 6.61 8.26
CA ILE A 71 -22.74 5.99 7.20
C ILE A 71 -23.23 6.40 5.80
N ALA A 72 -24.04 7.46 5.74
CA ALA A 72 -24.41 8.10 4.51
C ALA A 72 -23.14 8.57 3.80
N ALA A 73 -23.03 8.30 2.50
CA ALA A 73 -21.94 8.84 1.70
C ALA A 73 -21.90 10.37 1.77
N ASP A 74 -20.72 10.94 1.60
CA ASP A 74 -20.55 12.39 1.58
C ASP A 74 -21.34 12.99 0.39
N PRO A 75 -22.00 14.16 0.53
CA PRO A 75 -22.95 14.66 -0.47
C PRO A 75 -22.38 14.90 -1.88
N ASP A 76 -21.07 15.08 -1.99
CA ASP A 76 -20.34 15.32 -3.23
C ASP A 76 -19.80 14.04 -3.89
N VAL A 77 -20.01 12.87 -3.29
CA VAL A 77 -19.50 11.59 -3.78
C VAL A 77 -20.58 10.84 -4.55
N GLN A 78 -20.30 10.55 -5.82
CA GLN A 78 -21.19 9.80 -6.72
C GLN A 78 -20.52 8.50 -7.17
N SER A 79 -21.33 7.49 -7.55
CA SER A 79 -20.83 6.25 -8.18
C SER A 79 -19.81 5.47 -7.34
N TYR A 80 -19.97 5.49 -6.01
CA TYR A 80 -19.15 4.67 -5.11
C TYR A 80 -19.65 3.22 -5.10
N GLU A 81 -18.76 2.28 -4.76
CA GLU A 81 -19.01 0.83 -4.96
C GLU A 81 -20.29 0.35 -4.27
N PHE A 82 -20.58 0.84 -3.08
CA PHE A 82 -21.75 0.45 -2.28
C PHE A 82 -22.94 1.37 -2.43
N GLU A 83 -22.98 2.24 -3.45
CA GLU A 83 -24.13 3.14 -3.67
C GLU A 83 -25.44 2.34 -3.74
N HIS A 84 -25.45 1.22 -4.47
CA HIS A 84 -26.61 0.34 -4.56
C HIS A 84 -27.07 -0.28 -3.23
N LEU A 85 -26.22 -0.32 -2.20
CA LEU A 85 -26.56 -0.82 -0.87
C LEU A 85 -27.08 0.29 0.05
N THR A 86 -26.66 1.54 -0.16
CA THR A 86 -26.88 2.65 0.78
C THR A 86 -27.81 3.74 0.27
N LYS A 87 -28.03 3.84 -1.04
CA LYS A 87 -28.83 4.91 -1.67
C LYS A 87 -30.25 4.99 -1.14
N ASP A 88 -30.89 3.84 -0.94
CA ASP A 88 -32.28 3.77 -0.50
C ASP A 88 -32.45 3.99 1.01
N LEU A 89 -31.36 3.93 1.78
CA LEU A 89 -31.42 4.12 3.22
C LEU A 89 -31.75 5.55 3.66
N ILE A 90 -31.36 6.53 2.84
CA ILE A 90 -31.49 7.96 3.14
C ILE A 90 -32.78 8.51 2.54
N ASN A 91 -33.23 7.98 1.40
CA ASN A 91 -34.44 8.39 0.68
C ASN A 91 -35.72 7.79 1.29
N ARG A 92 -35.91 7.98 2.61
CA ARG A 92 -36.96 7.38 3.45
C ARG A 92 -38.38 7.90 3.23
N LEU A 93 -38.63 8.54 2.10
CA LEU A 93 -39.94 9.10 1.83
C LEU A 93 -40.98 8.00 1.55
N ASP A 94 -40.55 6.79 1.17
CA ASP A 94 -41.45 5.65 0.96
C ASP A 94 -41.28 4.59 2.06
N ALA A 95 -42.34 4.40 2.84
CA ALA A 95 -42.46 3.46 3.96
C ALA A 95 -42.66 1.99 3.51
N ASP A 96 -41.86 1.53 2.56
CA ASP A 96 -41.90 0.13 2.13
C ASP A 96 -41.22 -0.77 3.16
N ILE A 97 -42.02 -1.66 3.77
CA ILE A 97 -41.65 -2.45 4.95
C ILE A 97 -40.60 -3.52 4.61
N ASP A 98 -40.49 -3.93 3.34
CA ASP A 98 -39.67 -5.06 2.92
C ASP A 98 -38.32 -4.71 2.27
N ARG A 99 -37.89 -3.45 2.34
CA ARG A 99 -36.59 -3.04 1.76
C ARG A 99 -35.37 -3.56 2.53
N PRO A 100 -34.24 -3.84 1.85
CA PRO A 100 -32.99 -4.16 2.52
C PRO A 100 -32.58 -3.08 3.53
N GLY A 101 -32.24 -3.52 4.74
CA GLY A 101 -31.87 -2.70 5.88
C GLY A 101 -33.03 -2.33 6.81
N SER A 102 -34.29 -2.62 6.47
CA SER A 102 -35.45 -2.23 7.29
C SER A 102 -35.59 -3.04 8.59
N SER A 103 -35.10 -4.29 8.60
CA SER A 103 -35.29 -5.21 9.72
C SER A 103 -34.18 -6.28 9.82
N ASP A 104 -34.19 -7.08 10.90
CA ASP A 104 -33.28 -8.23 11.05
C ASP A 104 -33.54 -9.34 10.01
N ALA A 105 -34.78 -9.44 9.54
CA ALA A 105 -35.18 -10.37 8.51
C ALA A 105 -34.57 -9.95 7.17
N ASN A 106 -34.60 -8.64 6.89
CA ASN A 106 -34.13 -8.04 5.64
C ASN A 106 -32.98 -7.04 5.91
N PRO A 107 -31.78 -7.47 6.35
CA PRO A 107 -30.66 -6.57 6.55
C PRO A 107 -29.97 -6.22 5.22
N ILE A 108 -29.18 -5.14 5.19
CA ILE A 108 -28.19 -4.93 4.14
C ILE A 108 -27.05 -5.92 4.35
N VAL A 109 -26.90 -6.84 3.42
CA VAL A 109 -25.84 -7.86 3.46
C VAL A 109 -24.56 -7.26 2.89
N LEU A 110 -23.55 -7.12 3.73
CA LEU A 110 -22.23 -6.67 3.27
C LEU A 110 -21.50 -7.81 2.53
N PRO A 111 -20.67 -7.48 1.53
CA PRO A 111 -19.86 -8.46 0.82
C PRO A 111 -19.01 -9.36 1.73
N PRO A 112 -18.69 -10.60 1.30
CA PRO A 112 -18.01 -11.60 2.13
C PRO A 112 -16.62 -11.18 2.65
N ASP A 113 -15.95 -10.24 1.99
CA ASP A 113 -14.65 -9.70 2.41
C ASP A 113 -14.76 -8.76 3.63
N ILE A 114 -15.97 -8.35 4.00
CA ILE A 114 -16.25 -7.51 5.18
C ILE A 114 -16.69 -8.38 6.36
N THR A 115 -15.70 -8.81 7.15
CA THR A 115 -15.96 -9.53 8.39
C THR A 115 -16.61 -8.64 9.46
N ALA A 116 -17.35 -9.25 10.39
CA ALA A 116 -17.93 -8.56 11.55
C ALA A 116 -16.89 -7.75 12.33
N GLY A 117 -15.69 -8.29 12.55
CA GLY A 117 -14.62 -7.60 13.28
C GLY A 117 -13.99 -6.44 12.49
N LEU A 118 -13.97 -6.50 11.15
CA LEU A 118 -13.56 -5.36 10.33
C LEU A 118 -14.61 -4.25 10.43
N PHE A 119 -15.89 -4.61 10.24
CA PHE A 119 -16.98 -3.65 10.29
C PHE A 119 -17.10 -3.00 11.69
N GLU A 120 -16.96 -3.79 12.76
CA GLU A 120 -16.96 -3.26 14.13
C GLU A 120 -15.86 -2.23 14.37
N ARG A 121 -14.62 -2.50 13.91
CA ARG A 121 -13.50 -1.54 14.00
C ARG A 121 -13.75 -0.30 13.14
N PHE A 122 -14.40 -0.46 12.00
CA PHE A 122 -14.83 0.65 11.17
C PHE A 122 -15.84 1.54 11.91
N LEU A 123 -16.87 0.95 12.53
CA LEU A 123 -17.83 1.66 13.36
C LEU A 123 -17.20 2.29 14.60
N LEU A 124 -16.14 1.69 15.16
CA LEU A 124 -15.36 2.31 16.23
C LEU A 124 -14.72 3.63 15.78
N VAL A 125 -14.12 3.67 14.58
CA VAL A 125 -13.52 4.92 14.07
C VAL A 125 -14.61 5.95 13.76
N GLN A 126 -15.70 5.51 13.13
CA GLN A 126 -16.79 6.40 12.73
C GLN A 126 -17.59 6.96 13.92
N PHE A 127 -17.83 6.15 14.96
CA PHE A 127 -18.71 6.52 16.09
C PHE A 127 -17.96 6.72 17.41
N GLY A 128 -16.68 6.38 17.49
CA GLY A 128 -15.93 6.31 18.75
C GLY A 128 -15.93 7.62 19.52
N GLY A 129 -15.91 8.77 18.85
CA GLY A 129 -15.85 10.06 19.51
C GLY A 129 -14.64 10.18 20.46
N VAL A 130 -14.59 11.29 21.20
CA VAL A 130 -13.45 11.63 22.07
C VAL A 130 -13.48 10.93 23.43
N THR A 131 -14.59 10.27 23.79
CA THR A 131 -14.73 9.60 25.10
C THR A 131 -14.46 8.09 25.03
N ASN A 132 -14.37 7.51 23.84
CA ASN A 132 -14.10 6.09 23.68
C ASN A 132 -12.60 5.80 23.79
N ILE A 133 -12.22 5.09 24.86
CA ILE A 133 -10.84 4.74 25.17
C ILE A 133 -10.16 4.01 24.00
N SER A 134 -10.86 3.11 23.30
CA SER A 134 -10.27 2.40 22.15
C SER A 134 -9.96 3.33 20.99
N MET A 135 -10.79 4.35 20.76
CA MET A 135 -10.53 5.37 19.74
C MET A 135 -9.38 6.29 20.15
N LEU A 136 -9.33 6.73 21.41
CA LEU A 136 -8.23 7.53 21.95
C LEU A 136 -6.88 6.79 21.84
N ASN A 137 -6.85 5.51 22.19
CA ASN A 137 -5.64 4.69 22.06
C ASN A 137 -5.20 4.54 20.60
N LEU A 138 -6.15 4.40 19.67
CA LEU A 138 -5.83 4.39 18.23
C LEU A 138 -5.21 5.72 17.81
N ILE A 139 -5.81 6.86 18.16
CA ILE A 139 -5.28 8.18 17.84
C ILE A 139 -3.86 8.34 18.41
N GLN A 140 -3.64 7.99 19.69
CA GLN A 140 -2.32 8.06 20.32
C GLN A 140 -1.30 7.19 19.57
N THR A 141 -1.70 6.00 19.13
CA THR A 141 -0.86 5.11 18.32
C THR A 141 -0.49 5.76 16.98
N LEU A 142 -1.45 6.41 16.32
CA LEU A 142 -1.25 7.10 15.04
C LEU A 142 -0.36 8.35 15.16
N GLU A 143 -0.29 8.95 16.35
CA GLU A 143 0.59 10.08 16.62
C GLU A 143 1.99 9.68 17.11
N THR A 144 2.24 8.40 17.37
CA THR A 144 3.51 7.93 17.95
C THR A 144 4.32 7.12 16.91
N PRO A 145 5.37 7.69 16.26
CA PRO A 145 6.09 7.02 15.17
C PRO A 145 6.81 5.71 15.55
N SER A 146 7.09 5.48 16.85
CA SER A 146 7.65 4.21 17.34
C SER A 146 6.63 3.08 17.35
N CYS A 147 5.33 3.39 17.25
CA CYS A 147 4.25 2.40 17.20
C CYS A 147 3.89 1.97 15.77
N TYR A 148 4.53 2.55 14.75
CA TYR A 148 4.22 2.26 13.36
C TYR A 148 4.71 0.86 12.97
N THR A 149 3.78 0.04 12.47
CA THR A 149 4.02 -1.35 12.07
C THR A 149 3.28 -1.65 10.77
N THR A 150 3.70 -2.69 10.06
CA THR A 150 3.00 -3.19 8.86
C THR A 150 1.58 -3.66 9.20
N THR A 151 1.37 -4.25 10.37
CA THR A 151 0.06 -4.65 10.90
C THR A 151 -0.87 -3.45 11.10
N LEU A 152 -0.38 -2.36 11.71
CA LEU A 152 -1.17 -1.12 11.85
C LEU A 152 -1.54 -0.55 10.48
N ALA A 153 -0.58 -0.48 9.56
CA ALA A 153 -0.84 -0.02 8.20
C ALA A 153 -1.90 -0.88 7.50
N GLY A 154 -1.77 -2.22 7.57
CA GLY A 154 -2.73 -3.17 6.99
C GLY A 154 -4.14 -3.00 7.55
N HIS A 155 -4.27 -2.72 8.86
CA HIS A 155 -5.57 -2.40 9.46
C HIS A 155 -6.15 -1.10 8.90
N LEU A 156 -5.37 -0.02 8.82
CA LEU A 156 -5.85 1.26 8.29
C LEU A 156 -6.20 1.16 6.81
N ILE A 157 -5.44 0.38 6.02
CA ILE A 157 -5.72 0.11 4.60
C ILE A 157 -7.10 -0.53 4.45
N ARG A 158 -7.41 -1.56 5.24
CA ARG A 158 -8.72 -2.24 5.22
C ARG A 158 -9.86 -1.31 5.60
N LEU A 159 -9.68 -0.50 6.63
CA LEU A 159 -10.69 0.44 7.11
C LEU A 159 -10.90 1.61 6.12
N GLY A 160 -9.82 2.16 5.58
CA GLY A 160 -9.86 3.18 4.55
C GLY A 160 -10.52 2.69 3.27
N TYR A 161 -10.20 1.48 2.84
CA TYR A 161 -10.83 0.88 1.66
C TYR A 161 -12.34 0.69 1.86
N LEU A 162 -12.77 0.27 3.06
CA LEU A 162 -14.20 0.21 3.39
C LEU A 162 -14.86 1.60 3.37
N GLY A 163 -14.21 2.63 3.94
CA GLY A 163 -14.70 4.01 3.88
C GLY A 163 -14.86 4.52 2.45
N CYS A 164 -13.89 4.23 1.58
CA CYS A 164 -13.94 4.51 0.15
C CYS A 164 -15.13 3.82 -0.54
N ARG A 165 -15.33 2.52 -0.28
CA ARG A 165 -16.44 1.76 -0.87
C ARG A 165 -17.81 2.27 -0.42
N LEU A 166 -17.91 2.84 0.78
CA LEU A 166 -19.11 3.48 1.33
C LEU A 166 -19.30 4.95 0.90
N GLY A 167 -18.37 5.52 0.12
CA GLY A 167 -18.46 6.92 -0.31
C GLY A 167 -18.18 7.95 0.80
N LEU A 168 -17.48 7.56 1.87
CA LEU A 168 -17.16 8.42 3.01
C LEU A 168 -15.81 9.13 2.78
N ARG A 169 -15.80 10.13 1.90
CA ARG A 169 -14.58 10.82 1.42
C ARG A 169 -13.77 11.47 2.54
N THR A 170 -14.42 12.05 3.53
CA THR A 170 -13.77 12.68 4.69
C THR A 170 -12.99 11.64 5.49
N LEU A 171 -13.62 10.48 5.73
CA LEU A 171 -13.00 9.38 6.46
C LEU A 171 -11.88 8.70 5.63
N ASP A 172 -12.10 8.48 4.33
CA ASP A 172 -11.10 8.03 3.38
C ASP A 172 -9.85 8.92 3.43
N THR A 173 -10.04 10.25 3.35
CA THR A 173 -8.97 11.25 3.44
C THR A 173 -8.19 11.11 4.75
N TRP A 174 -8.88 10.93 5.88
CA TRP A 174 -8.26 10.72 7.18
C TRP A 174 -7.40 9.43 7.21
N PHE A 175 -7.92 8.32 6.69
CA PHE A 175 -7.16 7.08 6.59
C PHE A 175 -5.93 7.22 5.69
N GLN A 176 -6.07 7.85 4.52
CA GLN A 176 -4.94 8.02 3.61
C GLN A 176 -3.84 8.91 4.17
N MET A 177 -4.19 9.97 4.90
CA MET A 177 -3.21 10.81 5.60
C MET A 177 -2.34 9.96 6.54
N HIS A 178 -2.97 9.12 7.38
CA HIS A 178 -2.26 8.27 8.33
C HIS A 178 -1.49 7.14 7.65
N ILE A 179 -2.06 6.49 6.63
CA ILE A 179 -1.36 5.48 5.81
C ILE A 179 -0.11 6.10 5.17
N SER A 180 -0.23 7.29 4.58
CA SER A 180 0.91 7.99 3.97
C SER A 180 2.00 8.32 5.00
N LYS A 181 1.63 8.76 6.22
CA LYS A 181 2.57 9.05 7.31
C LYS A 181 3.30 7.78 7.76
N ILE A 182 2.56 6.70 8.00
CA ILE A 182 3.11 5.41 8.43
C ILE A 182 4.02 4.81 7.37
N LEU A 183 3.59 4.78 6.10
CA LEU A 183 4.38 4.20 5.01
C LEU A 183 5.70 4.94 4.79
N LYS A 184 5.70 6.27 4.90
CA LYS A 184 6.92 7.08 4.79
C LYS A 184 7.92 6.69 5.87
N GLU A 185 7.47 6.66 7.12
CA GLU A 185 8.32 6.31 8.27
C GLU A 185 8.84 4.86 8.19
N LEU A 186 7.97 3.93 7.77
CA LEU A 186 8.34 2.53 7.59
C LEU A 186 9.36 2.35 6.46
N ALA A 187 9.22 3.08 5.35
CA ALA A 187 10.17 2.99 4.24
C ALA A 187 11.61 3.38 4.66
N ASP A 188 11.71 4.39 5.53
CA ASP A 188 12.98 4.87 6.09
C ASP A 188 13.57 3.88 7.10
N LYS A 189 12.74 3.31 7.97
CA LYS A 189 13.19 2.45 9.08
C LYS A 189 13.41 0.98 8.73
N LEU A 190 12.62 0.41 7.82
CA LEU A 190 12.52 -1.05 7.69
C LEU A 190 13.87 -1.66 7.27
N PRO A 191 14.55 -2.48 8.11
CA PRO A 191 15.35 -3.56 7.57
C PRO A 191 14.41 -4.45 6.75
N VAL A 192 14.87 -4.95 5.61
CA VAL A 192 14.07 -5.72 4.65
C VAL A 192 13.81 -7.13 5.18
N GLN A 193 13.14 -7.22 6.32
CA GLN A 193 12.46 -8.44 6.72
C GLN A 193 11.00 -8.34 6.25
N ASP A 194 10.52 -9.45 5.71
CA ASP A 194 9.36 -9.61 4.83
C ASP A 194 8.02 -9.53 5.60
N ASP A 195 7.90 -8.55 6.50
CA ASP A 195 6.82 -8.40 7.48
C ASP A 195 5.52 -7.84 6.89
N TRP A 196 5.53 -7.50 5.60
CA TRP A 196 4.34 -7.08 4.91
C TRP A 196 3.57 -8.29 4.41
N ASP A 197 2.37 -8.45 4.93
CA ASP A 197 1.37 -9.37 4.39
C ASP A 197 1.05 -9.02 2.92
N SER A 198 1.23 -9.98 2.03
CA SER A 198 1.03 -9.80 0.58
C SER A 198 -0.39 -9.29 0.27
N ARG A 199 -1.39 -9.80 1.00
CA ARG A 199 -2.79 -9.40 0.87
C ARG A 199 -2.99 -7.93 1.23
N SER A 200 -2.32 -7.43 2.25
CA SER A 200 -2.39 -6.01 2.65
C SER A 200 -1.78 -5.10 1.58
N MET A 201 -0.70 -5.52 0.92
CA MET A 201 -0.11 -4.75 -0.18
C MET A 201 -1.00 -4.74 -1.43
N VAL A 202 -1.56 -5.90 -1.82
CA VAL A 202 -2.54 -5.99 -2.91
C VAL A 202 -3.72 -5.07 -2.62
N GLN A 203 -4.27 -5.15 -1.40
CA GLN A 203 -5.40 -4.32 -1.00
C GLN A 203 -5.07 -2.82 -1.00
N LEU A 204 -3.85 -2.43 -0.61
CA LEU A 204 -3.40 -1.05 -0.68
C LEU A 204 -3.44 -0.53 -2.12
N MET A 205 -2.91 -1.31 -3.07
CA MET A 205 -2.89 -0.93 -4.48
C MET A 205 -4.29 -0.81 -5.07
N LEU A 206 -5.18 -1.78 -4.78
CA LEU A 206 -6.58 -1.74 -5.20
C LEU A 206 -7.32 -0.54 -4.59
N TYR A 207 -7.07 -0.25 -3.31
CA TYR A 207 -7.62 0.92 -2.65
C TYR A 207 -7.19 2.21 -3.36
N MET A 208 -5.89 2.36 -3.64
CA MET A 208 -5.38 3.53 -4.35
C MET A 208 -5.90 3.67 -5.78
N GLN A 209 -6.39 2.61 -6.41
CA GLN A 209 -7.06 2.72 -7.72
C GLN A 209 -8.47 3.28 -7.60
N LYS A 210 -9.23 2.81 -6.60
CA LYS A 210 -10.67 3.12 -6.46
C LYS A 210 -10.96 4.44 -5.76
N THR A 211 -10.04 4.92 -4.94
CA THR A 211 -10.24 6.16 -4.19
C THR A 211 -10.39 7.39 -5.09
N GLY A 212 -11.37 8.24 -4.76
CA GLY A 212 -11.51 9.59 -5.30
C GLY A 212 -10.62 10.63 -4.60
N VAL A 213 -9.95 10.26 -3.50
CA VAL A 213 -9.02 11.13 -2.79
C VAL A 213 -7.65 11.05 -3.44
N LEU A 214 -7.28 12.10 -4.19
CA LEU A 214 -6.01 12.13 -4.93
C LEU A 214 -4.83 12.70 -4.12
N LYS A 215 -5.11 13.46 -3.06
CA LYS A 215 -4.11 14.25 -2.30
C LYS A 215 -2.94 13.40 -1.78
N TYR A 216 -3.21 12.18 -1.33
CA TYR A 216 -2.20 11.29 -0.73
C TYR A 216 -1.84 10.11 -1.62
N ARG A 217 -2.65 9.83 -2.65
CA ARG A 217 -2.52 8.67 -3.55
C ARG A 217 -1.11 8.52 -4.10
N TRP A 218 -0.51 9.61 -4.56
CA TRP A 218 0.84 9.58 -5.12
C TRP A 218 1.90 9.15 -4.11
N ASN A 219 1.89 9.72 -2.91
CA ASN A 219 2.87 9.43 -1.87
C ASN A 219 2.75 7.99 -1.39
N ILE A 220 1.51 7.51 -1.25
CA ILE A 220 1.21 6.12 -0.86
C ILE A 220 1.73 5.15 -1.93
N LEU A 221 1.41 5.37 -3.20
CA LEU A 221 1.87 4.53 -4.31
C LEU A 221 3.40 4.56 -4.44
N SER A 222 4.03 5.72 -4.23
CA SER A 222 5.49 5.86 -4.26
C SER A 222 6.15 5.09 -3.12
N ALA A 223 5.62 5.18 -1.90
CA ALA A 223 6.13 4.42 -0.75
C ALA A 223 5.94 2.91 -0.92
N ALA A 224 4.81 2.48 -1.51
CA ALA A 224 4.56 1.08 -1.80
C ALA A 224 5.53 0.54 -2.87
N ARG A 225 5.75 1.27 -3.96
CA ARG A 225 6.77 0.95 -4.99
C ARG A 225 8.17 0.89 -4.39
N LEU A 226 8.52 1.84 -3.52
CA LEU A 226 9.80 1.84 -2.80
C LEU A 226 9.95 0.58 -1.93
N THR A 227 8.91 0.21 -1.18
CA THR A 227 8.92 -0.99 -0.33
C THR A 227 9.15 -2.26 -1.16
N ILE A 228 8.40 -2.42 -2.25
CA ILE A 228 8.56 -3.56 -3.19
C ILE A 228 9.96 -3.54 -3.80
N SER A 229 10.39 -2.39 -4.33
CA SER A 229 11.72 -2.22 -4.97
C SER A 229 12.85 -2.59 -4.03
N LYS A 230 12.79 -2.14 -2.77
CA LYS A 230 13.78 -2.44 -1.73
C LYS A 230 13.80 -3.95 -1.42
N ALA A 231 12.62 -4.56 -1.26
CA ALA A 231 12.48 -6.00 -1.02
C ALA A 231 13.08 -6.84 -2.15
N ILE A 232 12.69 -6.55 -3.39
CA ILE A 232 13.15 -7.29 -4.57
C ILE A 232 14.64 -7.08 -4.82
N THR A 233 15.13 -5.83 -4.72
CA THR A 233 16.55 -5.51 -4.96
C THR A 233 17.46 -6.20 -3.95
N MET A 234 17.05 -6.31 -2.68
CA MET A 234 17.82 -7.00 -1.65
C MET A 234 17.71 -8.52 -1.74
N ALA A 235 16.59 -9.03 -2.28
CA ALA A 235 16.37 -10.45 -2.51
C ALA A 235 17.05 -10.98 -3.78
N TYR A 236 17.83 -10.17 -4.51
CA TYR A 236 18.76 -10.65 -5.54
C TYR A 236 20.11 -11.01 -4.89
N PRO A 237 20.35 -12.27 -4.43
CA PRO A 237 21.68 -12.71 -4.12
C PRO A 237 22.52 -12.76 -5.39
N GLY A 238 23.82 -12.47 -5.28
CA GLY A 238 24.77 -12.51 -6.40
C GLY A 238 24.96 -13.88 -7.06
N ILE A 239 24.20 -14.92 -6.69
CA ILE A 239 24.34 -16.28 -7.22
C ILE A 239 22.95 -16.96 -7.32
N GLY A 240 22.32 -16.81 -8.48
CA GLY A 240 21.48 -17.85 -9.11
C GLY A 240 20.08 -18.17 -8.54
N LYS A 241 19.66 -17.65 -7.39
CA LYS A 241 18.29 -17.86 -6.87
C LYS A 241 17.40 -16.66 -7.16
N ALA A 242 16.20 -16.93 -7.69
CA ALA A 242 15.20 -15.90 -7.90
C ALA A 242 14.69 -15.35 -6.55
N PRO A 243 14.35 -14.05 -6.48
CA PRO A 243 13.66 -13.48 -5.33
C PRO A 243 12.39 -14.27 -4.99
N GLN A 244 12.16 -14.51 -3.71
CA GLN A 244 10.94 -15.11 -3.17
C GLN A 244 10.50 -14.28 -1.96
N GLY A 245 9.21 -14.36 -1.60
CA GLY A 245 8.67 -13.69 -0.43
C GLY A 245 7.27 -13.13 -0.63
N ASN A 246 6.75 -12.48 0.42
CA ASN A 246 5.41 -11.91 0.43
C ASN A 246 5.25 -10.81 -0.62
N MET A 247 6.28 -9.98 -0.84
CA MET A 247 6.26 -8.93 -1.87
C MET A 247 6.17 -9.50 -3.28
N VAL A 248 6.88 -10.60 -3.56
CA VAL A 248 6.83 -11.29 -4.85
C VAL A 248 5.41 -11.84 -5.09
N ASN A 249 4.83 -12.48 -4.08
CA ASN A 249 3.46 -12.99 -4.13
C ASN A 249 2.42 -11.86 -4.33
N ALA A 250 2.64 -10.70 -3.69
CA ALA A 250 1.77 -9.53 -3.89
C ALA A 250 1.84 -9.03 -5.33
N CYS A 251 3.04 -8.94 -5.93
CA CYS A 251 3.20 -8.57 -7.32
C CYS A 251 2.57 -9.58 -8.28
N ALA A 252 2.67 -10.88 -8.00
CA ALA A 252 2.03 -11.90 -8.82
C ALA A 252 0.50 -11.76 -8.81
N ALA A 253 -0.10 -11.61 -7.63
CA ALA A 253 -1.53 -11.36 -7.50
C ALA A 253 -1.98 -10.06 -8.20
N LEU A 254 -1.17 -9.00 -8.14
CA LEU A 254 -1.45 -7.74 -8.84
C LEU A 254 -1.29 -7.87 -10.36
N TYR A 255 -0.41 -8.73 -10.84
CA TYR A 255 -0.20 -8.94 -12.28
C TYR A 255 -1.44 -9.55 -12.94
N GLU A 256 -2.14 -10.44 -12.25
CA GLU A 256 -3.39 -11.07 -12.71
C GLU A 256 -4.59 -10.09 -12.68
N GLU A 257 -4.49 -8.99 -11.94
CA GLU A 257 -5.57 -8.02 -11.78
C GLU A 257 -5.79 -7.18 -13.04
N ARG A 258 -6.79 -7.55 -13.84
CA ARG A 258 -7.10 -6.87 -15.11
C ARG A 258 -7.43 -5.39 -14.95
N SER A 259 -8.08 -5.01 -13.84
CA SER A 259 -8.46 -3.62 -13.59
C SER A 259 -7.23 -2.72 -13.38
N LEU A 260 -6.14 -3.27 -12.82
CA LEU A 260 -4.87 -2.57 -12.66
C LEU A 260 -4.30 -2.13 -14.02
N ARG A 261 -4.31 -3.05 -15.00
CA ARG A 261 -3.83 -2.78 -16.36
C ARG A 261 -4.61 -1.66 -17.05
N LEU A 262 -5.92 -1.57 -16.82
CA LEU A 262 -6.79 -0.60 -17.48
C LEU A 262 -6.78 0.78 -16.80
N HIS A 263 -6.82 0.81 -15.47
CA HIS A 263 -7.06 2.04 -14.72
C HIS A 263 -5.79 2.66 -14.12
N ASN A 264 -4.69 1.92 -14.05
CA ASN A 264 -3.44 2.43 -13.49
C ASN A 264 -2.22 1.81 -14.21
N PRO A 265 -2.00 2.18 -15.49
CA PRO A 265 -0.94 1.61 -16.31
C PRO A 265 0.46 1.80 -15.72
N GLY A 266 0.72 2.94 -15.04
CA GLY A 266 2.01 3.16 -14.38
C GLY A 266 2.27 2.20 -13.22
N LEU A 267 1.25 1.80 -12.47
CA LEU A 267 1.41 0.76 -11.44
C LEU A 267 1.49 -0.65 -12.06
N PHE A 268 0.69 -0.94 -13.09
CA PHE A 268 0.78 -2.20 -13.81
C PHE A 268 2.17 -2.41 -14.41
N GLY A 269 2.72 -1.40 -15.09
CA GLY A 269 4.04 -1.47 -15.71
C GLY A 269 5.15 -1.72 -14.70
N PHE A 270 5.05 -1.13 -13.50
CA PHE A 270 5.95 -1.45 -12.39
C PHE A 270 5.82 -2.92 -11.94
N VAL A 271 4.60 -3.43 -11.78
CA VAL A 271 4.37 -4.84 -11.43
C VAL A 271 4.90 -5.77 -12.53
N PHE A 272 4.65 -5.46 -13.80
CA PHE A 272 5.13 -6.20 -14.95
C PHE A 272 6.65 -6.31 -14.96
N ILE A 273 7.39 -5.21 -14.76
CA ILE A 273 8.87 -5.29 -14.72
C ILE A 273 9.37 -6.07 -13.51
N VAL A 274 8.65 -6.04 -12.37
CA VAL A 274 9.00 -6.86 -11.20
C VAL A 274 8.87 -8.33 -11.57
N ILE A 275 7.72 -8.76 -12.11
CA ILE A 275 7.52 -10.15 -12.54
C ILE A 275 8.54 -10.57 -13.60
N LEU A 276 8.79 -9.70 -14.59
CA LEU A 276 9.79 -9.95 -15.63
C LEU A 276 11.20 -10.14 -15.04
N SER A 277 11.57 -9.32 -14.05
CA SER A 277 12.90 -9.35 -13.44
C SER A 277 13.24 -10.66 -12.71
N LEU A 278 12.21 -11.40 -12.25
CA LEU A 278 12.36 -12.69 -11.57
C LEU A 278 12.94 -13.76 -12.52
N GLY A 279 12.61 -13.68 -13.81
CA GLY A 279 13.04 -14.60 -14.84
C GLY A 279 12.35 -15.97 -14.80
N HIS A 280 12.59 -16.76 -15.86
CA HIS A 280 11.88 -18.00 -16.14
C HIS A 280 12.07 -19.14 -15.13
N LYS A 281 13.14 -19.08 -14.32
CA LYS A 281 13.42 -20.07 -13.26
C LYS A 281 12.75 -19.73 -11.94
N SER A 282 11.92 -18.67 -11.91
CA SER A 282 11.23 -18.29 -10.69
C SER A 282 9.98 -19.13 -10.51
N PRO A 283 9.63 -19.54 -9.27
CA PRO A 283 8.40 -20.26 -8.99
C PRO A 283 7.14 -19.50 -9.42
N VAL A 284 7.19 -18.17 -9.45
CA VAL A 284 6.07 -17.37 -9.97
C VAL A 284 5.80 -17.70 -11.44
N TRP A 285 6.84 -17.73 -12.27
CA TRP A 285 6.67 -18.07 -13.68
C TRP A 285 6.24 -19.53 -13.86
N GLU A 286 6.79 -20.44 -13.08
CA GLU A 286 6.52 -21.88 -13.21
C GLU A 286 5.12 -22.27 -12.73
N ASP A 287 4.71 -21.76 -11.56
CA ASP A 287 3.57 -22.26 -10.79
C ASP A 287 2.34 -21.33 -10.82
N GLN A 288 2.53 -20.01 -10.99
CA GLN A 288 1.44 -19.03 -10.84
C GLN A 288 0.97 -18.45 -12.18
N LEU A 289 1.86 -18.31 -13.15
CA LEU A 289 1.52 -17.66 -14.42
C LEU A 289 0.94 -18.63 -15.46
N THR A 290 0.01 -18.13 -16.28
CA THR A 290 -0.56 -18.90 -17.38
C THR A 290 0.48 -19.18 -18.48
N ARG A 291 0.15 -20.04 -19.44
CA ARG A 291 1.02 -20.29 -20.59
C ARG A 291 1.19 -19.02 -21.43
N GLU A 292 0.11 -18.27 -21.61
CA GLU A 292 0.04 -17.04 -22.38
C GLU A 292 0.92 -15.95 -21.74
N ASP A 293 0.79 -15.76 -20.42
CA ASP A 293 1.61 -14.81 -19.66
C ASP A 293 3.11 -15.11 -19.81
N ARG A 294 3.48 -16.39 -19.68
CA ARG A 294 4.87 -16.83 -19.87
C ARG A 294 5.39 -16.51 -21.27
N ARG A 295 4.60 -16.75 -22.33
CA ARG A 295 5.03 -16.45 -23.71
C ARG A 295 5.28 -14.94 -23.88
N VAL A 296 4.43 -14.10 -23.30
CA VAL A 296 4.61 -12.63 -23.28
C VAL A 296 5.90 -12.25 -22.54
N LEU A 297 6.16 -12.85 -21.38
CA LEU A 297 7.36 -12.58 -20.58
C LEU A 297 8.65 -13.07 -21.25
N TYR A 298 8.62 -14.21 -21.97
CA TYR A 298 9.76 -14.65 -22.79
C TYR A 298 10.05 -13.68 -23.93
N ALA A 299 9.03 -13.21 -24.64
CA ALA A 299 9.19 -12.21 -25.69
C ALA A 299 9.74 -10.89 -25.11
N ALA A 300 9.21 -10.44 -23.98
CA ALA A 300 9.68 -9.26 -23.26
C ALA A 300 11.16 -9.40 -22.84
N ALA A 301 11.56 -10.54 -22.28
CA ALA A 301 12.93 -10.78 -21.84
C ALA A 301 13.95 -10.70 -22.99
N MET A 302 13.55 -11.12 -24.19
CA MET A 302 14.38 -10.98 -25.40
C MET A 302 14.43 -9.53 -25.88
N ILE A 303 13.26 -8.89 -25.98
CA ILE A 303 13.13 -7.53 -26.52
C ILE A 303 13.84 -6.51 -25.62
N PHE A 304 13.72 -6.63 -24.30
CA PHE A 304 14.28 -5.67 -23.36
C PHE A 304 15.75 -5.92 -22.96
N THR A 305 16.52 -6.56 -23.84
CA THR A 305 17.98 -6.65 -23.68
C THR A 305 18.60 -5.34 -24.15
N CYS A 306 19.59 -4.80 -23.43
CA CYS A 306 20.23 -3.51 -23.73
C CYS A 306 19.19 -2.37 -23.77
N LEU A 307 18.62 -2.06 -22.60
CA LEU A 307 17.52 -1.10 -22.50
C LEU A 307 17.85 0.26 -23.10
N SER A 308 19.11 0.69 -23.11
CA SER A 308 19.58 1.95 -23.72
C SER A 308 19.20 2.12 -25.19
N ASN A 309 18.90 1.03 -25.91
CA ASN A 309 18.46 1.06 -27.30
C ASN A 309 16.96 1.39 -27.46
N HIS A 310 16.20 1.42 -26.37
CA HIS A 310 14.76 1.66 -26.35
C HIS A 310 14.42 3.11 -26.01
N ALA A 311 14.59 4.01 -27.00
CA ALA A 311 14.27 5.43 -26.85
C ALA A 311 12.80 5.68 -26.48
N ASP A 312 11.92 4.77 -26.88
CA ASP A 312 10.49 4.78 -26.63
C ASP A 312 10.09 4.48 -25.18
N LEU A 313 10.98 3.91 -24.36
CA LEU A 313 10.73 3.73 -22.93
C LEU A 313 10.92 5.01 -22.10
N GLY A 314 11.46 6.08 -22.69
CA GLY A 314 11.69 7.34 -21.97
C GLY A 314 12.72 7.20 -20.85
N ILE A 315 13.73 6.35 -21.02
CA ILE A 315 14.82 6.14 -20.04
C ILE A 315 15.98 7.13 -20.18
N SER A 316 15.91 8.07 -21.13
CA SER A 316 16.98 9.04 -21.42
C SER A 316 17.43 9.81 -20.17
N TRP A 317 16.49 10.18 -19.30
CA TRP A 317 16.78 10.88 -18.04
C TRP A 317 17.63 10.07 -17.04
N LEU A 318 17.61 8.73 -17.11
CA LEU A 318 18.47 7.87 -16.29
C LEU A 318 19.91 7.83 -16.82
N LEU A 319 20.06 7.94 -18.15
CA LEU A 319 21.36 7.96 -18.82
C LEU A 319 22.00 9.35 -18.77
N ASN A 320 21.17 10.38 -18.91
CA ASN A 320 21.55 11.77 -18.83
C ASN A 320 20.52 12.55 -17.98
N PRO A 321 20.88 12.98 -16.76
CA PRO A 321 19.94 13.64 -15.86
C PRO A 321 19.56 15.07 -16.27
N THR A 322 20.03 15.61 -17.41
CA THR A 322 19.72 16.99 -17.84
C THR A 322 18.21 17.28 -17.81
N GLU A 323 17.37 16.31 -18.18
CA GLU A 323 15.90 16.48 -18.21
C GLU A 323 15.29 16.74 -16.82
N ILE A 324 15.93 16.24 -15.75
CA ILE A 324 15.45 16.37 -14.37
C ILE A 324 16.33 17.30 -13.51
N LYS A 325 17.50 17.71 -14.01
CA LYS A 325 18.48 18.57 -13.32
C LYS A 325 18.02 20.04 -13.33
N HIS A 326 16.91 20.31 -12.66
CA HIS A 326 16.35 21.66 -12.55
C HIS A 326 16.84 22.37 -11.28
N VAL A 327 18.14 22.67 -11.24
CA VAL A 327 18.85 23.16 -10.03
C VAL A 327 19.59 24.48 -10.29
N CYS A 328 19.79 25.30 -9.25
CA CYS A 328 20.62 26.50 -9.36
C CYS A 328 22.12 26.15 -9.39
N ASN A 329 22.97 27.11 -9.78
CA ASN A 329 24.43 26.93 -9.85
C ASN A 329 25.03 26.37 -8.56
N ARG A 330 24.54 26.82 -7.39
CA ARG A 330 24.99 26.33 -6.07
C ARG A 330 24.67 24.85 -5.84
N CYS A 331 23.52 24.38 -6.33
CA CYS A 331 23.08 23.00 -6.14
C CYS A 331 23.56 22.04 -7.24
N SER A 332 24.08 22.56 -8.37
CA SER A 332 24.51 21.75 -9.52
C SER A 332 25.57 20.70 -9.15
N ASN A 333 26.63 21.10 -8.45
CA ASN A 333 27.69 20.17 -8.03
C ASN A 333 27.18 19.11 -7.05
N ASN A 334 26.29 19.50 -6.13
CA ASN A 334 25.68 18.57 -5.17
C ASN A 334 24.77 17.57 -5.87
N PHE A 335 24.00 18.03 -6.88
CA PHE A 335 23.17 17.18 -7.72
C PHE A 335 24.04 16.13 -8.43
N ASP A 336 25.08 16.54 -9.16
CA ASP A 336 25.93 15.63 -9.93
C ASP A 336 26.63 14.61 -9.03
N SER A 337 27.15 15.06 -7.89
CA SER A 337 27.77 14.19 -6.89
C SER A 337 26.79 13.13 -6.36
N CYS A 338 25.58 13.54 -5.93
CA CYS A 338 24.57 12.61 -5.40
C CYS A 338 24.03 11.68 -6.49
N TRP A 339 23.84 12.19 -7.71
CA TRP A 339 23.37 11.42 -8.86
C TRP A 339 24.37 10.32 -9.19
N ASN A 340 25.64 10.67 -9.40
CA ASN A 340 26.70 9.72 -9.71
C ASN A 340 26.89 8.67 -8.61
N ALA A 341 26.84 9.09 -7.34
CA ALA A 341 26.95 8.16 -6.20
C ALA A 341 25.82 7.13 -6.15
N THR A 342 24.64 7.47 -6.67
CA THR A 342 23.43 6.65 -6.56
C THR A 342 23.16 5.82 -7.82
N PHE A 343 23.21 6.46 -8.98
CA PHE A 343 22.81 5.89 -10.27
C PHE A 343 23.96 5.34 -11.12
N SER A 344 25.23 5.53 -10.73
CA SER A 344 26.37 4.89 -11.44
C SER A 344 26.25 3.37 -11.56
N ARG A 345 25.50 2.74 -10.65
CA ARG A 345 25.20 1.30 -10.67
C ARG A 345 24.37 0.84 -11.86
N LEU A 346 23.65 1.75 -12.53
CA LEU A 346 22.88 1.43 -13.73
C LEU A 346 23.78 1.09 -14.92
N LYS A 347 25.09 1.40 -14.88
CA LYS A 347 26.08 1.11 -15.93
C LYS A 347 25.67 1.54 -17.35
N GLY A 348 24.76 2.52 -17.45
CA GLY A 348 24.22 3.00 -18.72
C GLY A 348 23.17 2.09 -19.36
N LEU A 349 22.62 1.09 -18.64
CA LEU A 349 21.54 0.22 -19.10
C LEU A 349 21.81 -0.43 -20.47
N LYS A 350 23.05 -0.88 -20.67
CA LYS A 350 23.56 -1.43 -21.93
C LYS A 350 23.93 -2.90 -21.81
N SER A 351 23.35 -3.62 -20.84
CA SER A 351 23.72 -5.01 -20.62
C SER A 351 23.17 -5.90 -21.73
N HIS A 352 24.05 -6.76 -22.25
CA HIS A 352 23.66 -7.86 -23.14
C HIS A 352 23.17 -9.10 -22.37
N VAL A 353 23.28 -9.09 -21.03
CA VAL A 353 22.76 -10.16 -20.18
C VAL A 353 21.27 -9.96 -20.00
N GLN A 354 20.49 -10.98 -20.33
CA GLN A 354 19.03 -10.95 -20.20
C GLN A 354 18.62 -10.52 -18.78
N LEU A 355 17.65 -9.63 -18.71
CA LEU A 355 17.03 -9.11 -17.48
C LEU A 355 17.95 -8.29 -16.57
N GLU A 356 19.25 -8.12 -16.85
CA GLU A 356 20.15 -7.34 -15.98
C GLU A 356 19.69 -5.88 -15.89
N ASP A 357 19.44 -5.24 -17.04
CA ASP A 357 18.94 -3.86 -17.06
C ASP A 357 17.53 -3.75 -16.44
N ILE A 358 16.67 -4.74 -16.64
CA ILE A 358 15.32 -4.77 -16.03
C ILE A 358 15.40 -4.82 -14.49
N ARG A 359 16.35 -5.59 -13.92
CA ARG A 359 16.58 -5.60 -12.47
C ARG A 359 17.04 -4.22 -11.97
N CYS A 360 17.83 -3.51 -12.75
CA CYS A 360 18.20 -2.12 -12.45
C CYS A 360 16.97 -1.19 -12.48
N ILE A 361 16.04 -1.35 -13.44
CA ILE A 361 14.80 -0.57 -13.49
C ILE A 361 13.92 -0.83 -12.26
N VAL A 362 13.77 -2.09 -11.84
CA VAL A 362 13.03 -2.44 -10.60
C VAL A 362 13.60 -1.73 -9.38
N GLY A 363 14.91 -1.47 -9.35
CA GLY A 363 15.61 -0.74 -8.28
C GLY A 363 15.39 0.78 -8.28
N ILE A 364 14.79 1.37 -9.32
CA ILE A 364 14.68 2.85 -9.45
C ILE A 364 14.00 3.51 -8.25
N PRO A 365 12.85 3.05 -7.72
CA PRO A 365 12.21 3.71 -6.59
C PRO A 365 13.15 3.79 -5.37
N PHE A 366 13.92 2.72 -5.12
CA PHE A 366 14.92 2.67 -4.07
C PHE A 366 16.10 3.62 -4.33
N TYR A 367 16.65 3.63 -5.54
CA TYR A 367 17.74 4.55 -5.90
C TYR A 367 17.29 6.00 -5.85
N LEU A 368 16.10 6.31 -6.36
CA LEU A 368 15.55 7.66 -6.36
C LEU A 368 15.34 8.17 -4.93
N SER A 369 14.76 7.36 -4.03
CA SER A 369 14.62 7.72 -2.62
C SER A 369 15.97 8.09 -1.98
N ARG A 370 17.00 7.26 -2.18
CA ARG A 370 18.35 7.53 -1.66
C ARG A 370 18.94 8.82 -2.23
N PHE A 371 18.79 9.03 -3.54
CA PHE A 371 19.26 10.23 -4.22
C PHE A 371 18.58 11.48 -3.66
N LEU A 372 17.26 11.47 -3.51
CA LEU A 372 16.49 12.62 -3.03
C LEU A 372 16.84 12.97 -1.58
N VAL A 373 16.98 11.98 -0.69
CA VAL A 373 17.43 12.20 0.70
C VAL A 373 18.84 12.80 0.73
N ALA A 374 19.77 12.24 -0.05
CA ALA A 374 21.15 12.74 -0.11
C ALA A 374 21.25 14.14 -0.75
N PHE A 375 20.40 14.45 -1.72
CA PHE A 375 20.37 15.75 -2.37
C PHE A 375 19.70 16.82 -1.49
N ALA A 376 18.55 16.51 -0.90
CA ALA A 376 17.83 17.42 -0.01
C ALA A 376 18.68 17.85 1.19
N SER A 377 19.42 16.92 1.80
CA SER A 377 20.32 17.23 2.92
C SER A 377 21.47 18.19 2.55
N LYS A 378 21.83 18.29 1.26
CA LYS A 378 22.85 19.22 0.74
C LYS A 378 22.26 20.49 0.11
N SER A 379 20.93 20.62 0.07
CA SER A 379 20.20 21.70 -0.60
C SER A 379 19.18 22.39 0.33
N THR A 380 19.44 22.38 1.64
CA THR A 380 18.52 22.84 2.70
C THR A 380 17.94 24.25 2.55
N PHE A 381 18.57 25.11 1.75
CA PHE A 381 18.15 26.50 1.51
C PHE A 381 17.65 26.76 0.07
N CYS A 382 17.36 25.72 -0.72
CA CYS A 382 16.81 25.87 -2.08
C CYS A 382 15.59 24.97 -2.30
N ASP A 383 14.61 25.47 -3.06
CA ASP A 383 13.48 24.69 -3.60
C ASP A 383 13.89 23.69 -4.73
N CYS A 384 15.19 23.63 -5.03
CA CYS A 384 15.78 22.77 -6.05
C CYS A 384 15.43 21.28 -5.82
N ALA A 385 15.41 20.83 -4.56
CA ALA A 385 15.11 19.44 -4.21
C ALA A 385 13.67 19.05 -4.58
N ASN A 386 12.69 19.91 -4.27
CA ASN A 386 11.29 19.67 -4.57
C ASN A 386 11.02 19.62 -6.10
N LYS A 387 11.67 20.52 -6.87
CA LYS A 387 11.55 20.53 -8.34
C LYS A 387 12.13 19.26 -8.96
N VAL A 388 13.32 18.85 -8.51
CA VAL A 388 13.96 17.61 -8.96
C VAL A 388 13.12 16.39 -8.58
N GLU A 389 12.59 16.34 -7.35
CA GLU A 389 11.68 15.27 -6.91
C GLU A 389 10.47 15.16 -7.82
N ALA A 390 9.74 16.26 -8.04
CA ALA A 390 8.55 16.27 -8.88
C ALA A 390 8.84 15.78 -10.32
N LEU A 391 9.95 16.23 -10.92
CA LEU A 391 10.36 15.81 -12.27
C LEU A 391 10.76 14.33 -12.31
N ALA A 392 11.59 13.87 -11.37
CA ALA A 392 12.03 12.48 -11.33
C ALA A 392 10.88 11.50 -11.08
N MET A 393 9.94 11.89 -10.22
CA MET A 393 8.71 11.16 -9.92
C MET A 393 7.81 11.04 -11.16
N LYS A 394 7.61 12.14 -11.89
CA LYS A 394 6.88 12.15 -13.17
C LYS A 394 7.54 11.27 -14.23
N SER A 395 8.87 11.38 -14.38
CA SER A 395 9.62 10.57 -15.35
C SER A 395 9.61 9.08 -15.01
N THR A 396 9.64 8.73 -13.73
CA THR A 396 9.53 7.34 -13.26
C THR A 396 8.17 6.74 -13.59
N ASP A 397 7.08 7.47 -13.41
CA ASP A 397 5.74 6.95 -13.73
C ASP A 397 5.52 6.86 -15.24
N LYS A 398 6.03 7.82 -16.02
CA LYS A 398 6.03 7.73 -17.49
C LYS A 398 6.77 6.48 -17.97
N LEU A 399 7.94 6.18 -17.41
CA LEU A 399 8.70 4.97 -17.72
C LEU A 399 7.85 3.70 -17.51
N TYR A 400 7.17 3.60 -16.37
CA TYR A 400 6.31 2.44 -16.11
C TYR A 400 5.07 2.40 -17.01
N GLN A 401 4.47 3.54 -17.35
CA GLN A 401 3.39 3.58 -18.34
C GLN A 401 3.87 3.03 -19.70
N CYS A 402 5.06 3.40 -20.16
CA CYS A 402 5.65 2.85 -21.39
C CYS A 402 5.85 1.32 -21.31
N PHE A 403 6.26 0.78 -20.16
CA PHE A 403 6.32 -0.67 -19.97
C PHE A 403 4.95 -1.36 -20.06
N ALA A 404 3.90 -0.73 -19.52
CA ALA A 404 2.53 -1.24 -19.64
C ALA A 404 2.03 -1.22 -21.10
N GLU A 405 2.33 -0.17 -21.85
CA GLU A 405 2.04 -0.08 -23.29
C GLU A 405 2.76 -1.18 -24.07
N LYS A 406 4.04 -1.42 -23.77
CA LYS A 406 4.80 -2.51 -24.39
C LYS A 406 4.23 -3.87 -24.07
N TYR A 407 3.83 -4.10 -22.83
CA TYR A 407 3.13 -5.33 -22.47
C TYR A 407 1.89 -5.55 -23.35
N ASN A 408 1.05 -4.52 -23.52
CA ASN A 408 -0.16 -4.63 -24.35
C ASN A 408 0.16 -4.98 -25.82
N LEU A 409 1.23 -4.43 -26.39
CA LEU A 409 1.68 -4.79 -27.74
C LEU A 409 2.15 -6.25 -27.81
N LEU A 410 2.90 -6.71 -26.81
CA LEU A 410 3.37 -8.11 -26.76
C LEU A 410 2.21 -9.10 -26.63
N VAL A 411 1.17 -8.78 -25.86
CA VAL A 411 -0.04 -9.60 -25.77
C VAL A 411 -0.73 -9.74 -27.13
N GLN A 412 -0.65 -8.74 -28.00
CA GLN A 412 -1.25 -8.81 -29.34
C GLN A 412 -0.42 -9.64 -30.33
N TRP A 413 0.89 -9.77 -30.10
CA TRP A 413 1.81 -10.46 -30.99
C TRP A 413 1.94 -11.97 -30.71
N VAL A 414 1.67 -12.38 -29.47
CA VAL A 414 1.87 -13.76 -28.96
C VAL A 414 0.60 -14.58 -29.08
#